data_AF-A0A496ULU1-F1
#
_entry.id   AF-A0A496ULU1-F1
#
_cell.length_a   1.000
_cell.length_b   1.000
_cell.length_c   1.000
_cell.angle_alpha   90.00
_cell.angle_beta   90.00
_cell.angle_gamma   90.00
#
_symmetry.space_group_name_H-M   'P 1'
#
loop_
_entity.id
_entity.type
_entity.pdbx_description
1 polymer ?
#
loop_
_entity_poly.entity_id
_entity_poly.type
_entity_poly.pdbx_seq_one_letter_code
_entity_poly.pdbx_strand_id
1 'polypeptide(L)'
;MFLFPCTIHTTGLIFETGQFSFQALRTIGYAVNGGADIGECLSTCSRIVDGDTESWYLEWNATAERVEAKADSFLAQDHTVSAKECYFRASAYYRTAEFFLHTDPDDQRIVETWRRSRDTFLSAAALSDRPILPVEIPFEGGSLPAYLCLVDDSGEPRPLIVAHSGFDGTKEELYFSIGLSAVERGYNCLLFEGPGQGEVIRLQHIPSRPDWESVVSPVIDYALELPFVDTERIVLIGYSMGGYFAPRAVTRENRIAACVANGGLYSVYESILCNNPPGLDSILDDEQASLEYDS
;
A
#
# COMPACT_ATOMS: atom_id res chain seq x y z
N MET A 1 4.95 18.45 32.45
CA MET A 1 5.20 19.20 31.21
C MET A 1 6.36 18.54 30.48
N PHE A 2 6.08 17.43 29.79
CA PHE A 2 7.04 16.79 28.89
C PHE A 2 6.58 17.13 27.48
N LEU A 3 7.16 18.20 26.92
CA LEU A 3 7.08 18.45 25.49
C LEU A 3 8.06 17.49 24.84
N PHE A 4 7.56 16.41 24.24
CA PHE A 4 8.32 15.67 23.24
C PHE A 4 8.35 16.54 21.98
N PRO A 5 9.51 17.04 21.52
CA PRO A 5 9.58 17.62 20.20
C PRO A 5 9.44 16.48 19.20
N CYS A 6 8.26 16.33 18.61
CA CYS A 6 8.01 15.44 17.48
C CYS A 6 8.55 16.10 16.21
N THR A 7 9.85 16.36 16.15
CA THR A 7 10.52 16.65 14.87
C THR A 7 10.95 15.33 14.29
N ILE A 8 10.17 14.79 13.35
CA ILE A 8 10.61 13.72 12.47
C ILE A 8 11.74 14.33 11.64
N HIS A 9 12.98 14.13 12.07
CA HIS A 9 14.15 14.37 11.23
C HIS A 9 14.12 13.35 10.10
N THR A 10 13.42 13.69 9.02
CA THR A 10 13.60 13.02 7.74
C THR A 10 15.03 13.30 7.33
N THR A 11 15.82 12.24 7.17
CA THR A 11 17.20 12.34 6.69
C THR A 11 17.17 13.04 5.33
N GLY A 12 17.78 14.22 5.23
CA GLY A 12 18.06 14.89 3.95
C GLY A 12 19.09 14.10 3.16
N LEU A 13 18.65 12.97 2.58
CA LEU A 13 19.50 12.07 1.80
C LEU A 13 19.38 12.36 0.30
N ILE A 14 18.15 12.56 -0.18
CA ILE A 14 17.83 12.75 -1.61
C ILE A 14 17.20 14.12 -1.84
N PHE A 15 16.31 14.53 -0.94
CA PHE A 15 15.62 15.82 -0.94
C PHE A 15 15.75 16.48 0.44
N GLU A 16 15.71 17.81 0.49
CA GLU A 16 15.63 18.55 1.75
C GLU A 16 14.18 18.55 2.27
N THR A 17 13.19 18.54 1.37
CA THR A 17 11.78 18.38 1.75
C THR A 17 11.54 16.99 2.35
N GLY A 18 11.14 16.96 3.62
CA GLY A 18 11.01 15.71 4.37
C GLY A 18 10.09 14.67 3.74
N GLN A 19 8.93 15.09 3.23
CA GLN A 19 7.99 14.19 2.56
C GLN A 19 8.57 13.62 1.27
N PHE A 20 9.24 14.42 0.45
CA PHE A 20 9.88 13.94 -0.78
C PHE A 20 10.98 12.94 -0.45
N SER A 21 11.83 13.25 0.54
CA SER A 21 12.89 12.35 0.98
C SER A 21 12.31 11.02 1.49
N PHE A 22 11.26 11.08 2.31
CA PHE A 22 10.59 9.88 2.82
C PHE A 22 9.98 9.04 1.70
N GLN A 23 9.22 9.63 0.77
CA GLN A 23 8.62 8.87 -0.34
C GLN A 23 9.68 8.29 -1.28
N ALA A 24 10.77 9.01 -1.54
CA ALA A 24 11.87 8.50 -2.36
C ALA A 24 12.55 7.30 -1.70
N LEU A 25 12.83 7.40 -0.39
CA LEU A 25 13.38 6.31 0.41
C LEU A 25 12.44 5.10 0.50
N ARG A 26 11.13 5.35 0.64
CA ARG A 26 10.09 4.32 0.63
C ARG A 26 10.14 3.51 -0.67
N THR A 27 10.17 4.19 -1.82
CA THR A 27 10.27 3.54 -3.13
C THR A 27 11.58 2.79 -3.30
N ILE A 28 12.72 3.38 -2.93
CA ILE A 28 14.04 2.72 -2.96
C ILE A 28 14.05 1.46 -2.07
N GLY A 29 13.35 1.50 -0.94
CA GLY A 29 13.23 0.36 -0.03
C GLY A 29 12.65 -0.89 -0.67
N TYR A 30 11.80 -0.75 -1.70
CA TYR A 30 11.23 -1.88 -2.42
C TYR A 30 12.24 -2.62 -3.31
N ALA A 31 13.45 -2.07 -3.51
CA ALA A 31 14.49 -2.71 -4.32
C ALA A 31 14.86 -4.11 -3.80
N VAL A 32 14.81 -4.32 -2.48
CA VAL A 32 15.09 -5.61 -1.83
C VAL A 32 14.14 -6.72 -2.32
N ASN A 33 12.90 -6.36 -2.65
CA ASN A 33 11.85 -7.30 -3.10
C ASN A 33 11.49 -7.09 -4.59
N GLY A 34 12.36 -6.47 -5.38
CA GLY A 34 12.20 -6.32 -6.83
C GLY A 34 11.21 -5.26 -7.29
N GLY A 35 10.65 -4.45 -6.37
CA GLY A 35 9.76 -3.34 -6.70
C GLY A 35 10.48 -2.07 -7.14
N ALA A 36 11.82 -2.01 -7.06
CA ALA A 36 12.59 -0.86 -7.51
C ALA A 36 14.02 -1.26 -7.94
N ASP A 37 14.69 -0.36 -8.64
CA ASP A 37 16.13 -0.38 -8.88
C ASP A 37 16.71 0.92 -8.33
N ILE A 38 17.78 0.82 -7.52
CA ILE A 38 18.36 1.98 -6.83
C ILE A 38 18.88 3.01 -7.84
N GLY A 39 19.47 2.56 -8.95
CA GLY A 39 20.00 3.44 -10.00
C GLY A 39 18.89 4.18 -10.74
N GLU A 40 17.80 3.48 -11.07
CA GLU A 40 16.60 4.10 -11.67
C GLU A 40 15.99 5.14 -10.71
N CYS A 41 15.82 4.81 -9.43
CA CYS A 41 15.28 5.74 -8.44
C CYS A 41 16.16 7.00 -8.27
N LEU A 42 17.47 6.83 -8.07
CA LEU A 42 18.38 7.97 -7.89
C LEU A 42 18.48 8.83 -9.15
N SER A 43 18.51 8.21 -10.33
CA SER A 43 18.48 8.93 -11.60
C SER A 43 17.20 9.75 -11.74
N THR A 44 16.05 9.18 -11.40
CA THR A 44 14.76 9.89 -11.41
C THR A 44 14.72 11.04 -10.41
N CYS A 45 15.13 10.80 -9.17
CA CYS A 45 15.18 11.84 -8.15
C CYS A 45 16.10 13.01 -8.53
N SER A 46 17.20 12.74 -9.24
CA SER A 46 18.13 13.81 -9.69
C SER A 46 17.53 14.81 -10.69
N ARG A 47 16.37 14.49 -11.28
CA ARG A 47 15.65 15.36 -12.24
C ARG A 47 14.45 16.07 -11.61
N ILE A 48 14.09 15.72 -10.37
CA ILE A 48 12.97 16.31 -9.64
C ILE A 48 13.42 17.60 -8.95
N VAL A 49 12.61 18.65 -9.06
CA VAL A 49 12.82 19.89 -8.31
C VAL A 49 12.26 19.69 -6.90
N ASP A 50 13.10 19.88 -5.89
CA ASP A 50 12.69 19.65 -4.49
C ASP A 50 11.50 20.54 -4.10
N GLY A 51 10.47 19.92 -3.51
CA GLY A 51 9.22 20.58 -3.12
C GLY A 51 8.21 20.83 -4.25
N ASP A 52 8.53 20.49 -5.50
CA ASP A 52 7.63 20.63 -6.65
C ASP A 52 6.93 19.30 -6.98
N THR A 53 5.65 19.21 -6.60
CA THR A 53 4.81 18.01 -6.77
C THR A 53 4.55 17.66 -8.24
N GLU A 54 4.56 18.65 -9.14
CA GLU A 54 4.39 18.41 -10.57
C GLU A 54 5.66 17.79 -11.16
N SER A 55 6.84 18.30 -10.81
CA SER A 55 8.10 17.69 -11.25
C SER A 55 8.25 16.26 -10.73
N TRP A 56 7.78 15.98 -9.52
CA TRP A 56 7.72 14.63 -8.95
C TRP A 56 6.86 13.70 -9.82
N TYR A 57 5.62 14.10 -10.09
CA TYR A 57 4.70 13.31 -10.90
C TYR A 57 5.28 13.03 -12.29
N LEU A 58 5.73 14.07 -12.99
CA LEU A 58 6.22 13.96 -14.37
C LEU A 58 7.42 13.02 -14.47
N GLU A 59 8.41 13.16 -13.58
CA GLU A 59 9.65 12.38 -13.66
C GLU A 59 9.47 10.91 -13.25
N TRP A 60 8.65 10.65 -12.24
CA TRP A 60 8.31 9.27 -11.86
C TRP A 60 7.41 8.61 -12.90
N ASN A 61 6.40 9.30 -13.44
CA ASN A 61 5.53 8.76 -14.49
C ASN A 61 6.34 8.44 -15.76
N ALA A 62 7.21 9.34 -16.21
CA ALA A 62 8.09 9.09 -17.36
C ALA A 62 9.05 7.90 -17.12
N THR A 63 9.49 7.71 -15.87
CA THR A 63 10.32 6.56 -15.51
C THR A 63 9.52 5.26 -15.55
N ALA A 64 8.31 5.26 -14.99
CA ALA A 64 7.40 4.12 -15.04
C ALA A 64 7.09 3.72 -16.49
N GLU A 65 6.78 4.68 -17.37
CA GLU A 65 6.51 4.46 -18.80
C GLU A 65 7.69 3.84 -19.53
N ARG A 66 8.90 4.35 -19.28
CA ARG A 66 10.11 3.79 -19.87
C ARG A 66 10.35 2.35 -19.42
N VAL A 67 10.03 2.01 -18.18
CA VAL A 67 10.26 0.67 -17.63
C VAL A 67 9.16 -0.29 -18.07
N GLU A 68 7.91 0.14 -18.14
CA GLU A 68 6.81 -0.61 -18.75
C GLU A 68 7.12 -0.95 -20.22
N ALA A 69 7.56 0.04 -21.02
CA ALA A 69 7.93 -0.21 -22.42
C ALA A 69 9.09 -1.21 -22.57
N LYS A 70 10.04 -1.26 -21.62
CA LYS A 70 11.06 -2.31 -21.58
C LYS A 70 10.43 -3.67 -21.28
N ALA A 71 9.48 -3.74 -20.34
CA ALA A 71 8.77 -4.96 -20.01
C ALA A 71 8.04 -5.53 -21.23
N ASP A 72 7.30 -4.69 -21.96
CA ASP A 72 6.62 -5.04 -23.21
C ASP A 72 7.61 -5.58 -24.25
N SER A 73 8.76 -4.91 -24.40
CA SER A 73 9.81 -5.34 -25.34
C SER A 73 10.42 -6.69 -24.97
N PHE A 74 10.63 -6.96 -23.68
CA PHE A 74 11.10 -8.27 -23.21
C PHE A 74 10.03 -9.34 -23.40
N LEU A 75 8.77 -9.04 -23.11
CA LEU A 75 7.67 -9.99 -23.27
C LEU A 75 7.46 -10.37 -24.74
N ALA A 76 7.56 -9.41 -25.67
CA ALA A 76 7.49 -9.67 -27.11
C ALA A 76 8.62 -10.56 -27.67
N GLN A 77 9.68 -10.76 -26.89
CA GLN A 77 10.83 -11.63 -27.20
C GLN A 77 10.84 -12.90 -26.33
N ASP A 78 9.74 -13.22 -25.64
CA ASP A 78 9.61 -14.35 -24.71
C ASP A 78 10.59 -14.33 -23.52
N HIS A 79 11.16 -13.16 -23.20
CA HIS A 79 12.04 -12.96 -22.05
C HIS A 79 11.22 -12.68 -20.78
N THR A 80 10.43 -13.65 -20.33
CA THR A 80 9.41 -13.50 -19.28
C THR A 80 9.97 -13.05 -17.93
N VAL A 81 11.17 -13.52 -17.54
CA VAL A 81 11.83 -13.09 -16.29
C VAL A 81 12.10 -11.59 -16.31
N SER A 82 12.73 -11.08 -17.36
CA SER A 82 13.04 -9.65 -17.51
C SER A 82 11.77 -8.80 -17.66
N ALA A 83 10.74 -9.31 -18.34
CA ALA A 83 9.46 -8.65 -18.44
C ALA A 83 8.79 -8.50 -17.08
N LYS A 84 8.66 -9.59 -16.31
CA LYS A 84 8.11 -9.61 -14.95
C LYS A 84 8.79 -8.58 -14.04
N GLU A 85 10.13 -8.61 -13.99
CA GLU A 85 10.91 -7.69 -13.16
C GLU A 85 10.70 -6.23 -13.55
N CYS A 86 10.60 -5.92 -14.84
CA CYS A 86 10.31 -4.56 -15.29
C CYS A 86 8.87 -4.14 -14.94
N TYR A 87 7.88 -5.00 -15.16
CA TYR A 87 6.49 -4.68 -14.79
C TYR A 87 6.31 -4.43 -13.29
N PHE A 88 6.95 -5.20 -12.42
CA PHE A 88 6.92 -4.94 -10.97
C PHE A 88 7.53 -3.58 -10.61
N ARG A 89 8.66 -3.20 -11.20
CA ARG A 89 9.24 -1.87 -10.99
C ARG A 89 8.34 -0.76 -11.55
N ALA A 90 7.78 -0.94 -12.75
CA ALA A 90 6.86 0.02 -13.36
C ALA A 90 5.65 0.28 -12.46
N SER A 91 5.06 -0.78 -11.89
CA SER A 91 3.95 -0.69 -10.92
C SER A 91 4.29 0.22 -9.74
N ALA A 92 5.39 -0.07 -9.03
CA ALA A 92 5.83 0.73 -7.91
C ALA A 92 6.16 2.19 -8.31
N TYR A 93 6.69 2.43 -9.51
CA TYR A 93 6.98 3.77 -9.99
C TYR A 93 5.72 4.57 -10.36
N TYR A 94 4.67 3.95 -10.92
CA TYR A 94 3.37 4.59 -11.09
C TYR A 94 2.74 4.96 -9.75
N ARG A 95 2.75 4.03 -8.79
CA ARG A 95 2.31 4.29 -7.40
C ARG A 95 3.12 5.42 -6.74
N THR A 96 4.40 5.56 -7.10
CA THR A 96 5.24 6.64 -6.59
C THR A 96 4.88 7.97 -7.25
N ALA A 97 4.67 7.99 -8.57
CA ALA A 97 4.30 9.19 -9.33
C ALA A 97 3.00 9.81 -8.81
N GLU A 98 1.99 8.98 -8.54
CA GLU A 98 0.66 9.41 -8.14
C GLU A 98 0.60 10.05 -6.74
N PHE A 99 1.55 9.75 -5.85
CA PHE A 99 1.45 10.05 -4.42
C PHE A 99 1.07 11.50 -4.08
N PHE A 100 1.67 12.49 -4.77
CA PHE A 100 1.44 13.91 -4.46
C PHE A 100 0.30 14.54 -5.27
N LEU A 101 -0.37 13.80 -6.16
CA LEU A 101 -1.53 14.33 -6.89
C LEU A 101 -2.70 14.65 -5.96
N HIS A 102 -2.77 13.99 -4.80
CA HIS A 102 -3.81 14.18 -3.79
C HIS A 102 -3.84 15.57 -3.13
N THR A 103 -2.95 16.51 -3.51
CA THR A 103 -3.15 17.93 -3.21
C THR A 103 -4.39 18.51 -3.89
N ASP A 104 -4.85 17.87 -4.97
CA ASP A 104 -6.12 18.13 -5.64
C ASP A 104 -6.89 16.79 -5.76
N PRO A 105 -7.91 16.53 -4.93
CA PRO A 105 -8.63 15.26 -4.95
C PRO A 105 -9.40 15.00 -6.25
N ASP A 106 -9.67 16.04 -7.05
CA ASP A 106 -10.39 15.94 -8.33
C ASP A 106 -9.45 15.68 -9.52
N ASP A 107 -8.14 15.62 -9.30
CA ASP A 107 -7.16 15.37 -10.35
C ASP A 107 -7.37 13.98 -10.98
N GLN A 108 -7.77 13.99 -12.26
CA GLN A 108 -8.05 12.77 -13.02
C GLN A 108 -6.84 11.84 -13.13
N ARG A 109 -5.62 12.40 -13.04
CA ARG A 109 -4.35 11.64 -13.09
C ARG A 109 -4.24 10.65 -11.93
N ILE A 110 -4.93 10.87 -10.80
CA ILE A 110 -4.96 9.95 -9.65
C ILE A 110 -5.44 8.58 -10.10
N VAL A 111 -6.65 8.51 -10.67
CA VAL A 111 -7.25 7.23 -11.06
C VAL A 111 -6.54 6.64 -12.28
N GLU A 112 -6.11 7.47 -13.23
CA GLU A 112 -5.38 7.01 -14.42
C GLU A 112 -4.04 6.36 -14.05
N THR A 113 -3.25 7.03 -13.21
CA THR A 113 -1.91 6.55 -12.82
C THR A 113 -2.01 5.35 -11.88
N TRP A 114 -2.98 5.35 -10.95
CA TRP A 114 -3.27 4.18 -10.11
C TRP A 114 -3.66 2.94 -10.95
N ARG A 115 -4.50 3.09 -11.99
CA ARG A 115 -4.84 1.97 -12.88
C ARG A 115 -3.60 1.38 -13.55
N ARG A 116 -2.68 2.22 -14.03
CA ARG A 116 -1.42 1.76 -14.61
C ARG A 116 -0.55 1.02 -13.60
N SER A 117 -0.49 1.51 -12.35
CA SER A 117 0.19 0.82 -11.26
C SER A 117 -0.37 -0.59 -11.05
N ARG A 118 -1.70 -0.72 -10.96
CA ARG A 118 -2.38 -2.01 -10.80
C ARG A 118 -2.20 -2.93 -12.00
N ASP A 119 -2.37 -2.41 -13.22
CA ASP A 119 -2.38 -3.23 -14.44
C ASP A 119 -0.98 -3.76 -14.77
N THR A 120 0.07 -2.96 -14.53
CA THR A 120 1.46 -3.43 -14.62
C THR A 120 1.78 -4.44 -13.51
N PHE A 121 1.27 -4.26 -12.29
CA PHE A 121 1.39 -5.28 -11.23
C PHE A 121 0.78 -6.61 -11.66
N LEU A 122 -0.44 -6.59 -12.21
CA LEU A 122 -1.14 -7.78 -12.69
C LEU A 122 -0.42 -8.44 -13.87
N SER A 123 0.19 -7.64 -14.75
CA SER A 123 1.02 -8.15 -15.85
C SER A 123 2.26 -8.88 -15.31
N ALA A 124 2.90 -8.35 -14.26
CA ALA A 124 3.99 -9.05 -13.58
C ALA A 124 3.51 -10.31 -12.85
N ALA A 125 2.35 -10.24 -12.18
CA ALA A 125 1.74 -11.36 -11.47
C ALA A 125 1.45 -12.54 -12.39
N ALA A 126 0.96 -12.29 -13.61
CA ALA A 126 0.72 -13.32 -14.62
C ALA A 126 2.00 -14.03 -15.10
N LEU A 127 3.16 -13.40 -14.95
CA LEU A 127 4.48 -13.97 -15.29
C LEU A 127 5.21 -14.55 -14.08
N SER A 128 4.63 -14.48 -12.89
CA SER A 128 5.26 -14.92 -11.64
C SER A 128 5.27 -16.44 -11.53
N ASP A 129 6.41 -17.00 -11.12
CA ASP A 129 6.55 -18.44 -10.83
C ASP A 129 5.73 -18.86 -9.61
N ARG A 130 5.48 -17.92 -8.69
CA ARG A 130 4.59 -18.11 -7.54
C ARG A 130 3.24 -17.46 -7.83
N PRO A 131 2.11 -18.15 -7.63
CA PRO A 131 0.80 -17.59 -7.93
C PRO A 131 0.52 -16.30 -7.14
N ILE A 132 0.09 -15.26 -7.85
CA ILE A 132 -0.42 -14.00 -7.29
C ILE A 132 -1.78 -13.77 -7.92
N LEU A 133 -2.84 -14.05 -7.18
CA LEU A 133 -4.19 -14.12 -7.71
C LEU A 133 -5.01 -12.89 -7.27
N PRO A 134 -5.58 -12.11 -8.18
CA PRO A 134 -6.63 -11.15 -7.82
C PRO A 134 -7.85 -11.89 -7.31
N VAL A 135 -8.34 -11.50 -6.15
CA VAL A 135 -9.55 -12.06 -5.52
C VAL A 135 -10.43 -10.95 -4.97
N GLU A 136 -11.72 -11.23 -4.88
CA GLU A 136 -12.72 -10.34 -4.30
C GLU A 136 -13.29 -10.98 -3.04
N ILE A 137 -13.18 -10.28 -1.92
CA ILE A 137 -13.66 -10.72 -0.61
C ILE A 137 -15.07 -10.18 -0.40
N PRO A 138 -16.10 -11.01 -0.17
CA PRO A 138 -17.46 -10.53 0.08
C PRO A 138 -17.52 -9.55 1.27
N PHE A 139 -18.13 -8.37 1.07
CA PHE A 139 -18.21 -7.33 2.10
C PHE A 139 -19.42 -6.41 1.90
N GLU A 140 -20.32 -6.34 2.88
CA GLU A 140 -21.45 -5.38 2.96
C GLU A 140 -22.22 -5.11 1.63
N GLY A 141 -22.57 -6.17 0.89
CA GLY A 141 -23.31 -6.05 -0.38
C GLY A 141 -22.45 -5.75 -1.61
N GLY A 142 -21.13 -5.64 -1.44
CA GLY A 142 -20.11 -5.57 -2.47
C GLY A 142 -18.92 -6.48 -2.15
N SER A 143 -17.71 -6.00 -2.47
CA SER A 143 -16.47 -6.76 -2.25
C SER A 143 -15.27 -5.87 -1.93
N LEU A 144 -14.33 -6.41 -1.16
CA LEU A 144 -13.00 -5.83 -0.95
C LEU A 144 -12.00 -6.47 -1.94
N PRO A 145 -11.23 -5.67 -2.68
CA PRO A 145 -10.22 -6.20 -3.58
C PRO A 145 -9.00 -6.68 -2.80
N ALA A 146 -8.44 -7.81 -3.22
CA ALA A 146 -7.26 -8.39 -2.60
C ALA A 146 -6.37 -9.14 -3.59
N TYR A 147 -5.13 -9.38 -3.18
CA TYR A 147 -4.21 -10.31 -3.81
C TYR A 147 -3.91 -11.48 -2.89
N LEU A 148 -4.20 -12.68 -3.38
CA LEU A 148 -3.82 -13.94 -2.76
C LEU A 148 -2.50 -14.42 -3.37
N CYS A 149 -1.42 -14.24 -2.62
CA CYS A 149 -0.07 -14.67 -2.96
C CYS A 149 0.19 -16.05 -2.35
N LEU A 150 0.49 -17.04 -3.18
CA LEU A 150 0.69 -18.42 -2.74
C LEU A 150 2.17 -18.79 -2.76
N VAL A 151 2.56 -19.68 -1.84
CA VAL A 151 3.91 -20.27 -1.82
C VAL A 151 4.20 -21.03 -3.11
N ASP A 152 3.21 -21.80 -3.56
CA ASP A 152 3.21 -22.67 -4.74
C ASP A 152 1.76 -23.02 -5.12
N ASP A 153 1.56 -23.85 -6.15
CA ASP A 153 0.26 -24.33 -6.63
C ASP A 153 -0.10 -25.74 -6.13
N SER A 154 0.60 -26.24 -5.10
CA SER A 154 0.43 -27.61 -4.60
C SER A 154 -0.93 -27.86 -3.93
N GLY A 155 -1.61 -26.81 -3.49
CA GLY A 155 -2.82 -26.90 -2.69
C GLY A 155 -2.59 -27.32 -1.23
N GLU A 156 -1.33 -27.47 -0.81
CA GLU A 156 -0.99 -27.83 0.57
C GLU A 156 -1.37 -26.69 1.53
N PRO A 157 -2.02 -27.00 2.68
CA PRO A 157 -2.31 -26.01 3.70
C PRO A 157 -1.04 -25.30 4.21
N ARG A 158 -1.01 -23.97 4.12
CA ARG A 158 0.08 -23.12 4.62
C ARG A 158 -0.42 -22.14 5.69
N PRO A 159 0.42 -21.73 6.64
CA PRO A 159 0.10 -20.57 7.48
C PRO A 159 -0.15 -19.33 6.61
N LEU A 160 -1.03 -18.44 7.06
CA LEU A 160 -1.48 -17.29 6.28
C LEU A 160 -1.07 -15.98 6.97
N ILE A 161 -0.51 -15.05 6.19
CA ILE A 161 -0.39 -13.65 6.57
C ILE A 161 -1.49 -12.87 5.88
N VAL A 162 -2.40 -12.28 6.64
CA VAL A 162 -3.35 -11.28 6.16
C VAL A 162 -2.74 -9.91 6.41
N ALA A 163 -2.60 -9.09 5.38
CA ALA A 163 -2.00 -7.76 5.50
C ALA A 163 -2.84 -6.67 4.86
N HIS A 164 -2.90 -5.53 5.53
CA HIS A 164 -3.49 -4.30 5.00
C HIS A 164 -2.61 -3.10 5.33
N SER A 165 -2.77 -2.05 4.52
CA SER A 165 -2.08 -0.79 4.73
C SER A 165 -2.86 0.13 5.68
N GLY A 166 -2.47 1.40 5.69
CA GLY A 166 -3.08 2.47 6.45
C GLY A 166 -3.75 3.49 5.54
N PHE A 167 -3.17 4.69 5.45
CA PHE A 167 -3.77 5.84 4.78
C PHE A 167 -3.53 5.84 3.26
N ASP A 168 -2.28 5.63 2.84
CA ASP A 168 -1.82 5.92 1.46
C ASP A 168 -1.26 4.72 0.71
N GLY A 169 -1.20 3.54 1.35
CA GLY A 169 -0.62 2.36 0.73
C GLY A 169 -1.65 1.50 0.02
N THR A 170 -1.17 0.68 -0.91
CA THR A 170 -2.00 -0.19 -1.75
C THR A 170 -1.61 -1.65 -1.60
N LYS A 171 -2.47 -2.57 -2.05
CA LYS A 171 -2.17 -4.01 -2.08
C LYS A 171 -0.96 -4.37 -2.95
N GLU A 172 -0.70 -3.62 -4.03
CA GLU A 172 0.48 -3.78 -4.89
C GLU A 172 1.76 -3.42 -4.11
N GLU A 173 1.75 -2.32 -3.34
CA GLU A 173 2.88 -1.99 -2.44
C GLU A 173 3.11 -3.08 -1.40
N LEU A 174 2.03 -3.60 -0.80
CA LEU A 174 2.16 -4.59 0.27
C LEU A 174 2.84 -5.87 -0.23
N TYR A 175 2.75 -6.17 -1.54
CA TYR A 175 3.49 -7.30 -2.10
C TYR A 175 5.00 -7.12 -1.94
N PHE A 176 5.52 -5.94 -2.24
CA PHE A 176 6.94 -5.61 -2.06
C PHE A 176 7.31 -5.39 -0.59
N SER A 177 6.35 -5.06 0.26
CA SER A 177 6.59 -4.83 1.70
C SER A 177 6.58 -6.13 2.52
N ILE A 178 5.75 -7.11 2.15
CA ILE A 178 5.63 -8.38 2.86
C ILE A 178 5.28 -9.58 1.98
N GLY A 179 4.47 -9.39 0.94
CA GLY A 179 3.92 -10.50 0.14
C GLY A 179 4.98 -11.46 -0.40
N LEU A 180 6.01 -10.92 -1.08
CA LEU A 180 7.12 -11.75 -1.60
C LEU A 180 7.89 -12.44 -0.46
N SER A 181 8.25 -11.69 0.58
CA SER A 181 8.99 -12.23 1.73
C SER A 181 8.22 -13.32 2.48
N ALA A 182 6.89 -13.22 2.54
CA ALA A 182 5.99 -14.22 3.13
C ALA A 182 6.03 -15.54 2.35
N VAL A 183 5.81 -15.48 1.03
CA VAL A 183 5.77 -16.69 0.19
C VAL A 183 7.12 -17.39 0.10
N GLU A 184 8.23 -16.64 0.13
CA GLU A 184 9.58 -17.22 0.22
C GLU A 184 9.86 -17.96 1.53
N ARG A 185 9.11 -17.66 2.58
CA ARG A 185 9.23 -18.28 3.92
C ARG A 185 8.15 -19.32 4.19
N GLY A 186 7.37 -19.70 3.18
CA GLY A 186 6.37 -20.75 3.29
C GLY A 186 5.03 -20.29 3.89
N TYR A 187 4.74 -18.99 3.85
CA TYR A 187 3.44 -18.43 4.22
C TYR A 187 2.67 -18.04 2.96
N ASN A 188 1.40 -18.44 2.86
CA ASN A 188 0.49 -17.77 1.93
C ASN A 188 0.23 -16.35 2.46
N CYS A 189 -0.10 -15.42 1.57
CA CYS A 189 -0.35 -14.03 1.95
C CYS A 189 -1.59 -13.47 1.26
N LEU A 190 -2.51 -12.89 2.04
CA LEU A 190 -3.70 -12.20 1.56
C LEU A 190 -3.54 -10.70 1.81
N LEU A 191 -3.32 -9.94 0.73
CA LEU A 191 -3.11 -8.49 0.75
C LEU A 191 -4.41 -7.82 0.36
N PHE A 192 -5.10 -7.13 1.28
CA PHE A 192 -6.41 -6.56 0.99
C PHE A 192 -6.46 -5.05 1.22
N GLU A 193 -7.41 -4.40 0.55
CA GLU A 193 -7.75 -3.00 0.75
C GLU A 193 -9.16 -2.90 1.35
N GLY A 194 -9.30 -2.12 2.43
CA GLY A 194 -10.59 -1.87 3.07
C GLY A 194 -11.18 -0.49 2.74
N PRO A 195 -12.32 -0.12 3.37
CA PRO A 195 -12.90 1.22 3.28
C PRO A 195 -11.87 2.34 3.47
N GLY A 196 -11.85 3.32 2.57
CA GLY A 196 -10.90 4.43 2.58
C GLY A 196 -9.52 4.14 1.97
N GLN A 197 -9.27 2.92 1.49
CA GLN A 197 -7.96 2.50 0.98
C GLN A 197 -7.99 2.19 -0.52
N GLY A 198 -6.87 2.48 -1.19
CA GLY A 198 -6.57 1.94 -2.52
C GLY A 198 -7.71 2.04 -3.53
N GLU A 199 -8.11 0.89 -4.07
CA GLU A 199 -9.20 0.72 -5.02
C GLU A 199 -10.58 1.02 -4.44
N VAL A 200 -10.78 0.72 -3.15
CA VAL A 200 -12.08 0.86 -2.47
C VAL A 200 -12.51 2.33 -2.40
N ILE A 201 -11.58 3.25 -2.09
CA ILE A 201 -11.89 4.68 -2.13
C ILE A 201 -11.91 5.24 -3.55
N ARG A 202 -11.00 4.80 -4.42
CA ARG A 202 -10.84 5.36 -5.78
C ARG A 202 -11.97 4.99 -6.74
N LEU A 203 -12.47 3.74 -6.68
CA LEU A 203 -13.47 3.23 -7.63
C LEU A 203 -14.82 2.95 -6.99
N GLN A 204 -14.84 2.45 -5.75
CA GLN A 204 -16.10 2.12 -5.07
C GLN A 204 -16.65 3.32 -4.28
N HIS A 205 -15.82 4.36 -4.08
CA HIS A 205 -16.16 5.55 -3.29
C HIS A 205 -16.61 5.23 -1.86
N ILE A 206 -16.05 4.19 -1.27
CA ILE A 206 -16.33 3.82 0.13
C ILE A 206 -15.26 4.48 1.03
N PRO A 207 -15.63 5.48 1.85
CA PRO A 207 -14.69 6.23 2.68
C PRO A 207 -14.20 5.43 3.89
N SER A 208 -13.15 5.94 4.54
CA SER A 208 -12.68 5.44 5.84
C SER A 208 -13.81 5.43 6.85
N ARG A 209 -13.82 4.42 7.73
CA ARG A 209 -14.85 4.25 8.77
C ARG A 209 -14.22 4.10 10.16
N PRO A 210 -14.90 4.54 11.22
CA PRO A 210 -14.33 4.54 12.56
C PRO A 210 -14.24 3.14 13.15
N ASP A 211 -15.04 2.18 12.72
CA ASP A 211 -15.21 0.83 13.28
C ASP A 211 -14.43 -0.25 12.52
N TRP A 212 -13.14 0.01 12.19
CA TRP A 212 -12.30 -0.91 11.39
C TRP A 212 -12.32 -2.38 11.85
N GLU A 213 -12.56 -2.64 13.14
CA GLU A 213 -12.71 -4.00 13.66
C GLU A 213 -13.86 -4.81 13.04
N SER A 214 -14.83 -4.17 12.37
CA SER A 214 -15.87 -4.86 11.57
C SER A 214 -15.40 -5.29 10.18
N VAL A 215 -14.28 -4.74 9.69
CA VAL A 215 -13.76 -4.98 8.33
C VAL A 215 -12.95 -6.27 8.25
N VAL A 216 -12.22 -6.61 9.31
CA VAL A 216 -11.30 -7.77 9.30
C VAL A 216 -12.05 -9.11 9.40
N SER A 217 -13.15 -9.19 10.14
CA SER A 217 -13.87 -10.46 10.29
C SER A 217 -14.35 -11.06 8.96
N PRO A 218 -14.97 -10.32 8.02
CA PRO A 218 -15.29 -10.82 6.68
C PRO A 218 -14.07 -11.30 5.88
N VAL A 219 -12.91 -10.64 6.03
CA VAL A 219 -11.66 -11.06 5.40
C VAL A 219 -11.18 -12.41 5.96
N ILE A 220 -11.31 -12.60 7.27
CA ILE A 220 -11.01 -13.87 7.92
C ILE A 220 -12.02 -14.95 7.52
N ASP A 221 -13.31 -14.63 7.44
CA ASP A 221 -14.34 -15.57 6.97
C ASP A 221 -13.99 -16.10 5.57
N TYR A 222 -13.65 -15.22 4.63
CA TYR A 222 -13.16 -15.59 3.31
C TYR A 222 -11.91 -16.48 3.37
N ALA A 223 -10.92 -16.11 4.19
CA ALA A 223 -9.67 -16.86 4.31
C ALA A 223 -9.88 -18.29 4.81
N LEU A 224 -10.85 -18.51 5.71
CA LEU A 224 -11.17 -19.82 6.27
C LEU A 224 -11.87 -20.76 5.28
N GLU A 225 -12.43 -20.23 4.19
CA GLU A 225 -13.02 -21.05 3.12
C GLU A 225 -11.97 -21.59 2.14
N LEU A 226 -10.74 -21.07 2.18
CA LEU A 226 -9.66 -21.49 1.29
C LEU A 226 -9.06 -22.82 1.75
N PRO A 227 -9.10 -23.90 0.94
CA PRO A 227 -8.69 -25.24 1.36
C PRO A 227 -7.19 -25.39 1.63
N PHE A 228 -6.37 -24.43 1.17
CA PHE A 228 -4.92 -24.39 1.31
C PHE A 228 -4.46 -23.40 2.40
N VAL A 229 -5.36 -22.98 3.29
CA VAL A 229 -5.04 -22.16 4.46
C VAL A 229 -5.05 -23.03 5.72
N ASP A 230 -3.97 -22.95 6.51
CA ASP A 230 -3.95 -23.46 7.88
C ASP A 230 -4.68 -22.48 8.80
N THR A 231 -5.91 -22.84 9.16
CA THR A 231 -6.85 -21.99 9.89
C THR A 231 -6.38 -21.65 11.30
N GLU A 232 -5.46 -22.42 11.88
CA GLU A 232 -4.93 -22.18 13.23
C GLU A 232 -3.69 -21.26 13.22
N ARG A 233 -3.16 -20.92 12.03
CA ARG A 233 -1.93 -20.14 11.87
C ARG A 233 -2.12 -18.94 10.95
N ILE A 234 -3.08 -18.09 11.33
CA ILE A 234 -3.36 -16.81 10.66
C ILE A 234 -2.72 -15.65 11.44
N VAL A 235 -1.92 -14.85 10.76
CA VAL A 235 -1.28 -13.64 11.29
C VAL A 235 -1.88 -12.42 10.62
N LEU A 236 -2.28 -11.40 11.40
CA LEU A 236 -2.68 -10.10 10.88
C LEU A 236 -1.52 -9.11 10.98
N ILE A 237 -1.21 -8.42 9.88
CA ILE A 237 -0.20 -7.36 9.86
C ILE A 237 -0.83 -6.07 9.35
N GLY A 238 -0.71 -5.00 10.15
CA GLY A 238 -1.13 -3.66 9.77
C GLY A 238 0.08 -2.75 9.55
N TYR A 239 0.18 -2.13 8.37
CA TYR A 239 1.25 -1.19 8.02
C TYR A 239 0.81 0.27 8.17
N SER A 240 1.70 1.13 8.68
CA SER A 240 1.44 2.58 8.88
C SER A 240 0.22 2.78 9.80
N MET A 241 -0.79 3.55 9.38
CA MET A 241 -2.08 3.65 10.10
C MET A 241 -2.77 2.28 10.27
N GLY A 242 -2.44 1.30 9.43
CA GLY A 242 -2.82 -0.09 9.62
C GLY A 242 -2.33 -0.67 10.96
N GLY A 243 -1.21 -0.18 11.50
CA GLY A 243 -0.70 -0.56 12.81
C GLY A 243 -1.58 -0.10 13.98
N TYR A 244 -2.47 0.86 13.77
CA TYR A 244 -3.55 1.21 14.70
C TYR A 244 -4.79 0.31 14.49
N PHE A 245 -5.11 0.05 13.23
CA PHE A 245 -6.26 -0.78 12.83
C PHE A 245 -6.14 -2.27 13.21
N ALA A 246 -4.97 -2.88 13.03
CA ALA A 246 -4.78 -4.31 13.27
C ALA A 246 -4.97 -4.70 14.76
N PRO A 247 -4.38 -3.99 15.74
CA PRO A 247 -4.66 -4.22 17.15
C PRO A 247 -6.15 -4.06 17.51
N ARG A 248 -6.85 -3.09 16.91
CA ARG A 248 -8.29 -2.91 17.11
C ARG A 248 -9.09 -4.09 16.60
N ALA A 249 -8.76 -4.60 15.41
CA ALA A 249 -9.42 -5.76 14.83
C ALA A 249 -9.31 -7.00 15.75
N VAL A 250 -8.12 -7.30 16.28
CA VAL A 250 -7.92 -8.46 17.15
C VAL A 250 -8.57 -8.32 18.55
N THR A 251 -9.15 -7.17 18.89
CA THR A 251 -10.03 -7.07 20.07
C THR A 251 -11.39 -7.76 19.87
N ARG A 252 -11.81 -7.97 18.61
CA ARG A 252 -13.08 -8.62 18.25
C ARG A 252 -12.91 -9.86 17.39
N GLU A 253 -11.79 -10.00 16.69
CA GLU A 253 -11.47 -11.15 15.85
C GLU A 253 -10.45 -12.07 16.54
N ASN A 254 -10.97 -13.06 17.27
CA ASN A 254 -10.16 -13.97 18.10
C ASN A 254 -9.57 -15.17 17.33
N ARG A 255 -9.89 -15.33 16.03
CA ARG A 255 -9.34 -16.41 15.19
C ARG A 255 -7.93 -16.10 14.68
N ILE A 256 -7.45 -14.88 14.87
CA ILE A 256 -6.10 -14.46 14.49
C ILE A 256 -5.11 -14.92 15.58
N ALA A 257 -4.12 -15.72 15.18
CA ALA A 257 -3.12 -16.31 16.08
C ALA A 257 -2.03 -15.32 16.51
N ALA A 258 -1.72 -14.32 15.67
CA ALA A 258 -0.78 -13.24 16.01
C ALA A 258 -1.10 -11.94 15.29
N CYS A 259 -0.77 -10.81 15.93
CA CYS A 259 -0.94 -9.47 15.37
C CYS A 259 0.41 -8.75 15.33
N VAL A 260 0.72 -8.10 14.21
CA VAL A 260 1.89 -7.23 14.05
C VAL A 260 1.42 -5.83 13.71
N ALA A 261 1.75 -4.87 14.59
CA ALA A 261 1.52 -3.44 14.35
C ALA A 261 2.81 -2.79 13.84
N ASN A 262 2.94 -2.60 12.53
CA ASN A 262 4.11 -1.97 11.93
C ASN A 262 3.84 -0.47 11.68
N GLY A 263 4.55 0.40 12.42
CA GLY A 263 4.25 1.83 12.51
C GLY A 263 3.28 2.19 13.64
N GLY A 264 2.98 1.24 14.54
CA GLY A 264 1.91 1.29 15.54
C GLY A 264 1.68 2.65 16.21
N LEU A 265 0.41 3.08 16.22
CA LEU A 265 -0.08 4.31 16.84
C LEU A 265 -1.14 3.95 17.89
N TYR A 266 -1.12 4.63 19.04
CA TYR A 266 -2.19 4.51 20.04
C TYR A 266 -3.42 5.33 19.66
N SER A 267 -3.20 6.55 19.17
CA SER A 267 -4.24 7.49 18.75
C SER A 267 -3.87 8.17 17.44
N VAL A 268 -4.67 7.92 16.39
CA VAL A 268 -4.52 8.60 15.10
C VAL A 268 -4.84 10.10 15.26
N TYR A 269 -5.85 10.43 16.07
CA TYR A 269 -6.26 11.80 16.35
C TYR A 269 -5.10 12.61 16.97
N GLU A 270 -4.48 12.10 18.04
CA GLU A 270 -3.34 12.78 18.67
C GLU A 270 -2.15 12.90 17.70
N SER A 271 -1.90 11.87 16.91
CA SER A 271 -0.86 11.90 15.88
C SER A 271 -1.10 12.97 14.82
N ILE A 272 -2.35 13.21 14.41
CA ILE A 272 -2.70 14.28 13.47
C ILE A 272 -2.50 15.63 14.14
N LEU A 273 -3.02 15.84 15.35
CA LEU A 273 -2.90 17.11 16.07
C LEU A 273 -1.44 17.52 16.32
N CYS A 274 -0.58 16.59 16.71
CA CYS A 274 0.82 16.89 16.98
C CYS A 274 1.62 17.31 15.73
N ASN A 275 1.15 16.96 14.54
CA ASN A 275 1.83 17.24 13.27
C ASN A 275 1.20 18.40 12.49
N ASN A 276 0.14 19.01 13.02
CA ASN A 276 -0.58 20.11 12.40
C ASN A 276 -0.50 21.40 13.22
N PRO A 277 -0.81 22.57 12.62
CA PRO A 277 -0.78 23.84 13.33
C PRO A 277 -1.68 23.83 14.59
N PRO A 278 -1.29 24.55 15.66
CA PRO A 278 -2.11 24.69 16.86
C PRO A 278 -3.50 25.24 16.54
N GLY A 279 -4.56 24.65 17.13
CA GLY A 279 -5.94 25.05 16.92
C GLY A 279 -6.75 24.12 16.00
N LEU A 280 -6.13 23.11 15.38
CA LEU A 280 -6.85 22.11 14.58
C LEU A 280 -7.86 21.32 15.41
N ASP A 281 -7.57 21.08 16.69
CA ASP A 281 -8.48 20.45 17.66
C ASP A 281 -9.80 21.23 17.77
N SER A 282 -9.72 22.56 17.85
CA SER A 282 -10.92 23.40 17.92
C SER A 282 -11.74 23.41 16.63
N ILE A 283 -11.12 23.17 15.48
CA ILE A 283 -11.80 23.05 14.18
C ILE A 283 -12.48 21.68 14.06
N LEU A 284 -11.78 20.60 14.46
CA LEU A 284 -12.31 19.24 14.42
C LEU A 284 -13.46 19.02 15.43
N ASP A 285 -13.46 19.75 16.56
CA ASP A 285 -14.51 19.67 17.57
C ASP A 285 -15.79 20.46 17.20
N ASP A 286 -15.73 21.30 16.16
CA ASP A 286 -16.88 22.05 15.63
C ASP A 286 -17.32 21.44 14.30
N GLU A 287 -18.51 20.83 14.28
CA GLU A 287 -19.06 20.14 13.11
C GLU A 287 -19.19 21.05 11.89
N GLN A 288 -19.53 22.34 12.07
CA GLN A 288 -19.58 23.28 10.94
C GLN A 288 -18.18 23.68 10.46
N ALA A 289 -17.26 23.94 11.38
CA ALA A 289 -15.89 24.31 11.01
C ALA A 289 -15.15 23.14 10.35
N SER A 290 -15.39 21.90 10.78
CA SER A 290 -14.86 20.70 10.14
C SER A 290 -15.42 20.55 8.73
N LEU A 291 -16.73 20.75 8.52
CA LEU A 291 -17.33 20.68 7.19
C LEU A 291 -16.82 21.79 6.25
N GLU A 292 -16.57 22.99 6.75
CA GLU A 292 -15.96 24.10 5.98
C GLU A 292 -14.46 23.88 5.71
N TYR A 293 -13.75 23.16 6.58
CA TYR A 293 -12.36 22.79 6.38
C TYR A 293 -12.20 21.65 5.37
N ASP A 294 -13.17 20.73 5.34
CA ASP A 294 -13.22 19.58 4.42
C ASP A 294 -13.77 19.96 3.02
N SER A 295 -14.33 21.15 2.84
CA SER A 295 -14.92 21.67 1.59
C SER A 295 -13.94 22.51 0.76
#